data_AF-A0A2E7W6S0-F1
#
_entry.id   AF-A0A2E7W6S0-F1
#
_cell.length_a   1.000
_cell.length_b   1.000
_cell.length_c   1.000
_cell.angle_alpha   90.00
_cell.angle_beta   90.00
_cell.angle_gamma   90.00
#
_symmetry.space_group_name_H-M   'P 1'
#
loop_
_entity.id
_entity.type
_entity.pdbx_description
1 polymer ?
#
loop_
_entity_poly.entity_id
_entity_poly.type
_entity_poly.pdbx_seq_one_letter_code
_entity_poly.pdbx_strand_id
1 'polypeptide(L)'
;METITTTQYVHDPQAPISSFDLDDTLIRTRSGKKFPEDEDDWRMWSLDMTLEVLQAVPPERKIVIFTNKKRWNPITKGVCTGFMQFLQDNNIPAILYASIKEGWTRKPQIGMLQDHTHQQPVAPGSTYCGDAAGRIGDFSSSDRAFAHNAGMEFLLPEQVFLPLAQIERYQLGIQAIHATLKWTKCVVDDVSYETQDELPQPLYGEREMVVLMGYPGAGKSTVARSLSQAGYITVEYGQTGMMALIRVALKSSTFGIIIDGTHSSRKNREKSLKLAKKANIRTRIIHINTPPDLAKINAARRVHE
;
A
#
# COMPACT_ATOMS: atom_id res chain seq x y z
N MET A 1 7.81 -4.04 13.02
CA MET A 1 7.16 -5.30 12.66
C MET A 1 7.46 -6.27 13.77
N GLU A 2 6.57 -7.21 14.02
CA GLU A 2 6.75 -8.29 14.99
C GLU A 2 6.70 -9.61 14.25
N THR A 3 7.44 -10.61 14.74
CA THR A 3 7.51 -11.94 14.12
C THR A 3 7.24 -13.00 15.17
N ILE A 4 6.38 -13.96 14.86
CA ILE A 4 6.05 -15.10 15.71
C ILE A 4 6.20 -16.36 14.87
N THR A 5 6.87 -17.38 15.39
CA THR A 5 7.19 -18.58 14.62
C THR A 5 6.85 -19.82 15.45
N THR A 6 6.28 -20.85 14.82
CA THR A 6 6.18 -22.17 15.48
C THR A 6 7.58 -22.81 15.58
N THR A 7 7.80 -23.60 16.62
CA THR A 7 9.09 -24.25 16.86
C THR A 7 9.50 -25.22 15.76
N GLN A 8 8.54 -25.82 15.05
CA GLN A 8 8.83 -26.74 13.95
C GLN A 8 9.16 -26.02 12.62
N TYR A 9 9.01 -24.70 12.55
CA TYR A 9 9.22 -23.96 11.32
C TYR A 9 10.69 -23.85 10.95
N VAL A 10 11.04 -24.34 9.77
CA VAL A 10 12.36 -24.16 9.16
C VAL A 10 12.26 -23.10 8.09
N HIS A 11 12.93 -21.96 8.33
CA HIS A 11 12.96 -20.84 7.40
C HIS A 11 13.72 -21.21 6.13
N ASP A 12 13.07 -20.99 4.98
CA ASP A 12 13.66 -21.12 3.65
C ASP A 12 13.18 -19.95 2.80
N PRO A 13 14.03 -18.92 2.56
CA PRO A 13 13.64 -17.72 1.84
C PRO A 13 13.24 -17.96 0.37
N GLN A 14 13.56 -19.14 -0.19
CA GLN A 14 13.38 -19.45 -1.61
C GLN A 14 12.43 -20.64 -1.86
N ALA A 15 11.88 -21.23 -0.81
CA ALA A 15 10.78 -22.17 -0.94
C ALA A 15 9.50 -21.45 -1.39
N PRO A 16 8.65 -22.08 -2.23
CA PRO A 16 7.31 -21.57 -2.51
C PRO A 16 6.51 -21.41 -1.22
N ILE A 17 5.68 -20.37 -1.15
CA ILE A 17 4.89 -20.09 0.06
C ILE A 17 3.39 -20.17 -0.22
N SER A 18 2.66 -20.82 0.70
CA SER A 18 1.22 -20.62 0.86
C SER A 18 1.03 -19.56 1.93
N SER A 19 0.71 -18.34 1.52
CA SER A 19 0.65 -17.20 2.42
C SER A 19 -0.76 -16.65 2.61
N PHE A 20 -1.02 -16.10 3.80
CA PHE A 20 -2.38 -15.79 4.25
C PHE A 20 -2.42 -14.44 4.99
N ASP A 21 -3.52 -13.70 4.91
CA ASP A 21 -3.91 -12.78 5.99
C ASP A 21 -4.40 -13.58 7.22
N LEU A 22 -4.52 -12.88 8.37
CA LEU A 22 -5.02 -13.47 9.60
C LEU A 22 -6.52 -13.17 9.83
N ASP A 23 -6.89 -11.89 9.91
CA ASP A 23 -8.21 -11.48 10.38
C ASP A 23 -9.22 -11.60 9.23
N ASP A 24 -10.40 -12.16 9.50
CA ASP A 24 -11.41 -12.46 8.49
C ASP A 24 -10.92 -13.35 7.31
N THR A 25 -9.76 -14.00 7.48
CA THR A 25 -9.17 -14.96 6.52
C THR A 25 -8.92 -16.33 7.16
N LEU A 26 -8.02 -16.40 8.15
CA LEU A 26 -7.75 -17.63 8.91
C LEU A 26 -8.61 -17.69 10.17
N ILE A 27 -8.83 -16.54 10.81
CA ILE A 27 -9.62 -16.41 12.02
C ILE A 27 -10.64 -15.30 11.88
N ARG A 28 -11.63 -15.29 12.77
CA ARG A 28 -12.56 -14.18 12.99
C ARG A 28 -12.88 -14.09 14.47
N THR A 29 -13.45 -12.98 14.91
CA THR A 29 -13.86 -12.85 16.31
C THR A 29 -14.91 -13.89 16.68
N ARG A 30 -14.80 -14.44 17.90
CA ARG A 30 -15.80 -15.37 18.44
C ARG A 30 -17.07 -14.61 18.84
N SER A 31 -16.91 -13.40 19.35
CA SER A 31 -17.98 -12.46 19.72
C SER A 31 -18.78 -11.94 18.54
N GLY A 32 -18.25 -12.02 17.31
CA GLY A 32 -18.84 -11.43 16.10
C GLY A 32 -18.64 -9.92 16.00
N LYS A 33 -17.85 -9.30 16.89
CA LYS A 33 -17.49 -7.88 16.80
C LYS A 33 -16.37 -7.66 15.80
N LYS A 34 -16.24 -6.41 15.33
CA LYS A 34 -15.19 -6.04 14.37
C LYS A 34 -13.77 -6.18 14.94
N PHE A 35 -13.61 -5.97 16.25
CA PHE A 35 -12.32 -6.08 16.93
C PHE A 35 -12.47 -7.04 18.13
N PRO A 36 -11.43 -7.82 18.45
CA PRO A 36 -11.46 -8.74 19.58
C PRO A 36 -11.62 -7.98 20.90
N GLU A 37 -12.44 -8.53 21.80
CA GLU A 37 -12.66 -7.97 23.14
C GLU A 37 -11.60 -8.40 24.15
N ASP A 38 -11.05 -9.60 23.97
CA ASP A 38 -10.00 -10.21 24.77
C ASP A 38 -9.09 -11.08 23.88
N GLU A 39 -8.03 -11.63 24.47
CA GLU A 39 -7.03 -12.43 23.76
C GLU A 39 -7.55 -13.77 23.22
N ASP A 40 -8.65 -14.27 23.77
CA ASP A 40 -9.31 -15.51 23.39
C ASP A 40 -10.51 -15.27 22.47
N ASP A 41 -10.81 -14.02 22.11
CA ASP A 41 -11.92 -13.63 21.23
C ASP A 41 -11.60 -13.87 19.76
N TRP A 42 -11.25 -15.11 19.44
CA TRP A 42 -11.04 -15.57 18.09
C TRP A 42 -11.55 -17.00 17.92
N ARG A 43 -11.84 -17.36 16.68
CA ARG A 43 -12.17 -18.71 16.22
C ARG A 43 -11.73 -18.85 14.78
N MET A 44 -11.56 -20.08 14.31
CA MET A 44 -11.31 -20.34 12.88
C MET A 44 -12.40 -19.68 12.02
N TRP A 45 -11.97 -19.13 10.88
CA TRP A 45 -12.86 -18.45 9.94
C TRP A 45 -13.94 -19.40 9.42
N SER A 46 -13.53 -20.55 8.91
CA SER A 46 -14.39 -21.69 8.57
C SER A 46 -14.08 -22.84 9.54
N LEU A 47 -15.08 -23.26 10.33
CA LEU A 47 -14.94 -24.38 11.27
C LEU A 47 -14.55 -25.64 10.49
N ASP A 48 -13.60 -26.40 11.04
CA ASP A 48 -12.93 -27.61 10.50
C ASP A 48 -12.09 -27.39 9.22
N MET A 49 -12.58 -26.63 8.23
CA MET A 49 -11.91 -26.44 6.94
C MET A 49 -10.60 -25.67 7.04
N THR A 50 -10.48 -24.65 7.91
CA THR A 50 -9.23 -23.89 8.05
C THR A 50 -8.09 -24.80 8.50
N LEU A 51 -8.33 -25.69 9.46
CA LEU A 51 -7.32 -26.63 9.94
C LEU A 51 -6.95 -27.64 8.85
N GLU A 52 -7.94 -28.25 8.21
CA GLU A 52 -7.73 -29.24 7.13
C GLU A 52 -6.91 -28.65 5.98
N VAL A 53 -7.22 -27.44 5.53
CA VAL A 53 -6.49 -26.77 4.45
C VAL A 53 -5.03 -26.51 4.85
N LEU A 54 -4.79 -26.03 6.07
CA LEU A 54 -3.43 -25.76 6.54
C LEU A 54 -2.61 -27.07 6.69
N GLN A 55 -3.24 -28.17 7.12
CA GLN A 55 -2.61 -29.49 7.18
C GLN A 55 -2.37 -30.10 5.80
N ALA A 56 -3.19 -29.76 4.81
CA ALA A 56 -3.06 -30.22 3.43
C ALA A 56 -2.04 -29.41 2.61
N VAL A 57 -1.44 -28.35 3.17
CA VAL A 57 -0.37 -27.61 2.49
C VAL A 57 0.81 -28.57 2.24
N PRO A 58 1.26 -28.71 0.98
CA PRO A 58 2.37 -29.60 0.66
C PRO A 58 3.65 -29.26 1.45
N PRO A 59 4.42 -30.25 1.94
CA PRO A 59 5.60 -30.02 2.79
C PRO A 59 6.69 -29.13 2.17
N GLU A 60 6.78 -29.08 0.85
CA GLU A 60 7.69 -28.22 0.10
C GLU A 60 7.31 -26.73 0.16
N ARG A 61 6.07 -26.41 0.55
CA ARG A 61 5.58 -25.04 0.69
C ARG A 61 5.66 -24.58 2.14
N LYS A 62 6.07 -23.33 2.35
CA LYS A 62 6.05 -22.72 3.70
C LYS A 62 4.72 -22.02 3.94
N ILE A 63 4.17 -22.18 5.14
CA ILE A 63 3.00 -21.42 5.60
C ILE A 63 3.49 -20.10 6.21
N VAL A 64 3.04 -18.99 5.62
CA VAL A 64 3.45 -17.64 6.03
C VAL A 64 2.23 -16.75 6.24
N ILE A 65 2.13 -16.08 7.37
CA ILE A 65 0.99 -15.21 7.71
C ILE A 65 1.48 -13.76 7.70
N PHE A 66 0.79 -12.90 6.95
CA PHE A 66 1.09 -11.48 6.81
C PHE A 66 -0.10 -10.65 7.28
N THR A 67 0.00 -10.00 8.44
CA THR A 67 -1.13 -9.28 9.06
C THR A 67 -0.82 -7.80 9.37
N ASN A 68 -1.84 -6.94 9.20
CA ASN A 68 -1.77 -5.50 9.40
C ASN A 68 -2.35 -5.07 10.78
N LYS A 69 -1.56 -5.05 11.85
CA LYS A 69 -2.04 -4.75 13.21
C LYS A 69 -1.73 -3.31 13.67
N LYS A 70 -2.64 -2.35 13.40
CA LYS A 70 -2.46 -0.93 13.80
C LYS A 70 -2.23 -0.72 15.31
N ARG A 71 -2.73 -1.64 16.14
CA ARG A 71 -2.55 -1.64 17.59
C ARG A 71 -1.86 -2.95 17.95
N TRP A 72 -0.72 -2.86 18.60
CA TRP A 72 -0.01 -4.00 19.16
C TRP A 72 -0.09 -3.95 20.69
N ASN A 73 -1.28 -4.27 21.19
CA ASN A 73 -1.60 -4.30 22.62
C ASN A 73 -1.72 -5.76 23.11
N PRO A 74 -1.86 -5.99 24.44
CA PRO A 74 -1.96 -7.35 24.98
C PRO A 74 -3.01 -8.23 24.30
N ILE A 75 -4.20 -7.68 24.00
CA ILE A 75 -5.29 -8.40 23.31
C ILE A 75 -4.85 -8.85 21.90
N THR A 76 -4.42 -7.91 21.06
CA THR A 76 -4.03 -8.24 19.66
C THR A 76 -2.82 -9.16 19.59
N LYS A 77 -1.88 -9.01 20.53
CA LYS A 77 -0.72 -9.90 20.66
C LYS A 77 -1.20 -11.28 21.08
N GLY A 78 -2.06 -11.36 22.09
CA GLY A 78 -2.67 -12.57 22.62
C GLY A 78 -3.41 -13.38 21.55
N VAL A 79 -4.22 -12.74 20.71
CA VAL A 79 -4.86 -13.39 19.56
C VAL A 79 -3.82 -13.99 18.59
N CYS A 80 -2.78 -13.23 18.23
CA CYS A 80 -1.74 -13.72 17.31
C CYS A 80 -0.96 -14.89 17.93
N THR A 81 -0.56 -14.77 19.20
CA THR A 81 0.16 -15.84 19.89
C THR A 81 -0.71 -17.06 20.12
N GLY A 82 -1.98 -16.89 20.45
CA GLY A 82 -2.95 -17.97 20.65
C GLY A 82 -3.18 -18.76 19.36
N PHE A 83 -3.33 -18.08 18.23
CA PHE A 83 -3.44 -18.75 16.94
C PHE A 83 -2.15 -19.48 16.54
N MET A 84 -0.98 -18.86 16.74
CA MET A 84 0.30 -19.52 16.45
C MET A 84 0.56 -20.71 17.38
N GLN A 85 0.12 -20.64 18.64
CA GLN A 85 0.16 -21.77 19.57
C GLN A 85 -0.78 -22.89 19.11
N PHE A 86 -1.97 -22.57 18.63
CA PHE A 86 -2.87 -23.56 18.03
C PHE A 86 -2.23 -24.27 16.83
N LEU A 87 -1.53 -23.55 15.94
CA LEU A 87 -0.79 -24.18 14.84
C LEU A 87 0.34 -25.08 15.35
N GLN A 88 1.08 -24.63 16.37
CA GLN A 88 2.12 -25.39 17.03
C GLN A 88 1.59 -26.71 17.61
N ASP A 89 0.46 -26.67 18.32
CA ASP A 89 -0.17 -27.84 18.96
C ASP A 89 -0.69 -28.84 17.93
N ASN A 90 -1.05 -28.37 16.73
CA ASN A 90 -1.47 -29.21 15.59
C ASN A 90 -0.31 -29.61 14.65
N ASN A 91 0.94 -29.36 15.05
CA ASN A 91 2.14 -29.65 14.27
C ASN A 91 2.17 -29.00 12.87
N ILE A 92 1.68 -27.78 12.76
CA ILE A 92 1.67 -27.00 11.52
C ILE A 92 2.83 -26.00 11.57
N PRO A 93 3.90 -26.19 10.77
CA PRO A 93 5.02 -25.26 10.74
C PRO A 93 4.60 -23.94 10.08
N ALA A 94 4.62 -22.84 10.82
CA ALA A 94 4.23 -21.54 10.30
C ALA A 94 5.06 -20.39 10.89
N ILE A 95 5.15 -19.30 10.13
CA ILE A 95 5.69 -18.02 10.58
C ILE A 95 4.66 -16.91 10.33
N LEU A 96 4.54 -15.99 11.29
CA LEU A 96 3.65 -14.85 11.22
C LEU A 96 4.46 -13.56 11.32
N TYR A 97 4.21 -12.65 10.39
CA TYR A 97 4.70 -11.29 10.38
C TYR A 97 3.54 -10.32 10.61
N ALA A 98 3.68 -9.48 11.65
CA ALA A 98 2.70 -8.47 12.01
C ALA A 98 3.26 -7.05 11.80
N SER A 99 2.64 -6.32 10.88
CA SER A 99 2.93 -4.91 10.65
C SER A 99 2.22 -4.03 11.68
N ILE A 100 3.01 -3.51 12.62
CA ILE A 100 2.53 -2.70 13.76
C ILE A 100 2.57 -1.18 13.54
N LYS A 101 3.10 -0.73 12.40
CA LYS A 101 3.25 0.69 12.05
C LYS A 101 2.83 0.90 10.58
N GLU A 102 2.45 2.12 10.25
CA GLU A 102 2.35 2.52 8.83
C GLU A 102 3.74 2.49 8.18
N GLY A 103 3.83 2.19 6.88
CA GLY A 103 5.08 2.19 6.13
C GLY A 103 5.31 0.93 5.30
N TRP A 104 6.58 0.62 5.04
CA TRP A 104 7.00 -0.42 4.07
C TRP A 104 6.57 -1.84 4.43
N THR A 105 6.45 -2.16 5.72
CA THR A 105 5.98 -3.49 6.16
C THR A 105 4.46 -3.60 6.15
N ARG A 106 3.71 -2.53 5.89
CA ARG A 106 2.25 -2.57 5.96
C ARG A 106 1.66 -2.86 4.60
N LYS A 107 0.83 -3.92 4.48
CA LYS A 107 0.12 -4.23 3.24
C LYS A 107 -0.68 -3.01 2.77
N PRO A 108 -0.65 -2.64 1.48
CA PRO A 108 -0.21 -3.47 0.33
C PRO A 108 1.29 -3.43 0.01
N GLN A 109 2.12 -2.78 0.82
CA GLN A 109 3.58 -2.83 0.63
C GLN A 109 4.11 -4.23 0.97
N ILE A 110 5.18 -4.64 0.28
CA ILE A 110 5.73 -5.99 0.35
C ILE A 110 6.84 -6.17 1.40
N GLY A 111 7.02 -5.20 2.31
CA GLY A 111 8.16 -5.23 3.25
C GLY A 111 8.19 -6.43 4.19
N MET A 112 7.03 -6.98 4.60
CA MET A 112 7.02 -8.24 5.37
C MET A 112 7.49 -9.42 4.53
N LEU A 113 7.09 -9.47 3.26
CA LEU A 113 7.53 -10.51 2.33
C LEU A 113 9.02 -10.39 2.04
N GLN A 114 9.54 -9.18 1.84
CA GLN A 114 10.95 -8.97 1.59
C GLN A 114 11.82 -9.33 2.79
N ASP A 115 11.33 -9.15 4.02
CA ASP A 115 12.01 -9.67 5.20
C ASP A 115 12.07 -11.21 5.16
N HIS A 116 10.96 -11.86 4.81
CA HIS A 116 10.90 -13.31 4.64
C HIS A 116 11.81 -13.85 3.52
N THR A 117 11.85 -13.20 2.35
CA THR A 117 12.63 -13.65 1.20
C THR A 117 14.07 -13.13 1.19
N HIS A 118 14.51 -12.43 2.24
CA HIS A 118 15.80 -11.73 2.28
C HIS A 118 16.03 -10.83 1.05
N GLN A 119 15.01 -10.04 0.70
CA GLN A 119 14.98 -9.10 -0.44
C GLN A 119 14.99 -9.77 -1.83
N GLN A 120 14.99 -11.10 -1.90
CA GLN A 120 14.88 -11.83 -3.16
C GLN A 120 13.43 -11.85 -3.68
N PRO A 121 13.23 -12.05 -4.98
CA PRO A 121 11.90 -12.37 -5.52
C PRO A 121 11.28 -13.57 -4.80
N VAL A 122 9.96 -13.55 -4.65
CA VAL A 122 9.23 -14.69 -4.11
C VAL A 122 9.31 -15.87 -5.08
N ALA A 123 9.37 -17.09 -4.55
CA ALA A 123 9.49 -18.28 -5.38
C ALA A 123 8.25 -18.46 -6.29
N PRO A 124 8.43 -18.92 -7.55
CA PRO A 124 7.32 -19.20 -8.46
C PRO A 124 6.27 -20.13 -7.85
N GLY A 125 5.00 -19.90 -8.19
CA GLY A 125 3.87 -20.67 -7.67
C GLY A 125 3.49 -20.32 -6.22
N SER A 126 4.07 -19.27 -5.62
CA SER A 126 3.64 -18.75 -4.33
C SER A 126 2.26 -18.08 -4.43
N THR A 127 1.45 -18.25 -3.39
CA THR A 127 0.05 -17.80 -3.35
C THR A 127 -0.20 -16.92 -2.13
N TYR A 128 -1.15 -15.99 -2.25
CA TYR A 128 -1.62 -15.16 -1.14
C TYR A 128 -3.14 -15.21 -1.02
N CYS A 129 -3.65 -15.59 0.14
CA CYS A 129 -5.07 -15.63 0.45
C CYS A 129 -5.45 -14.51 1.44
N GLY A 130 -6.48 -13.71 1.15
CA GLY A 130 -6.91 -12.63 2.05
C GLY A 130 -8.29 -12.07 1.75
N ASP A 131 -8.98 -11.53 2.76
CA ASP A 131 -10.35 -11.02 2.66
C ASP A 131 -10.42 -9.62 2.02
N ALA A 132 -9.39 -8.79 2.24
CA ALA A 132 -9.33 -7.41 1.79
C ALA A 132 -9.03 -7.31 0.29
N ALA A 133 -10.03 -7.66 -0.52
CA ALA A 133 -9.91 -7.81 -1.96
C ALA A 133 -10.42 -6.58 -2.75
N GLY A 134 -11.22 -5.71 -2.12
CA GLY A 134 -11.81 -4.52 -2.76
C GLY A 134 -13.15 -4.78 -3.44
N ARG A 135 -13.89 -5.78 -2.96
CA ARG A 135 -15.28 -6.08 -3.33
C ARG A 135 -16.22 -5.06 -2.70
N ILE A 136 -17.46 -4.95 -3.20
CA ILE A 136 -18.48 -4.13 -2.53
C ILE A 136 -18.64 -4.63 -1.08
N GLY A 137 -18.40 -3.76 -0.12
CA GLY A 137 -18.51 -4.08 1.31
C GLY A 137 -17.18 -4.45 1.97
N ASP A 138 -16.13 -4.75 1.21
CA ASP A 138 -14.78 -4.92 1.77
C ASP A 138 -14.30 -3.59 2.35
N PHE A 139 -13.64 -3.65 3.52
CA PHE A 139 -13.08 -2.45 4.15
C PHE A 139 -11.91 -1.87 3.34
N SER A 140 -11.16 -2.71 2.63
CA SER A 140 -10.02 -2.31 1.80
C SER A 140 -9.69 -3.34 0.71
N SER A 141 -8.72 -3.03 -0.13
CA SER A 141 -8.13 -3.94 -1.13
C SER A 141 -6.67 -4.29 -0.83
N SER A 142 -6.23 -4.15 0.43
CA SER A 142 -4.81 -4.24 0.78
C SER A 142 -4.19 -5.61 0.47
N ASP A 143 -4.98 -6.67 0.54
CA ASP A 143 -4.51 -8.04 0.37
C ASP A 143 -4.34 -8.39 -1.09
N ARG A 144 -5.33 -8.05 -1.91
CA ARG A 144 -5.24 -8.16 -3.37
C ARG A 144 -4.08 -7.33 -3.92
N ALA A 145 -3.91 -6.10 -3.43
CA ALA A 145 -2.81 -5.24 -3.86
C ALA A 145 -1.44 -5.72 -3.33
N PHE A 146 -1.37 -6.34 -2.16
CA PHE A 146 -0.15 -6.99 -1.65
C PHE A 146 0.29 -8.15 -2.55
N ALA A 147 -0.65 -9.05 -2.88
CA ALA A 147 -0.40 -10.17 -3.79
C ALA A 147 0.10 -9.70 -5.16
N HIS A 148 -0.57 -8.69 -5.73
CA HIS A 148 -0.16 -8.07 -7.00
C HIS A 148 1.25 -7.48 -6.93
N ASN A 149 1.55 -6.68 -5.90
CA ASN A 149 2.88 -6.08 -5.72
C ASN A 149 3.98 -7.14 -5.50
N ALA A 150 3.63 -8.30 -4.94
CA ALA A 150 4.53 -9.41 -4.69
C ALA A 150 4.73 -10.33 -5.91
N GLY A 151 3.88 -10.23 -6.94
CA GLY A 151 3.86 -11.18 -8.06
C GLY A 151 3.29 -12.56 -7.67
N MET A 152 2.40 -12.62 -6.69
CA MET A 152 1.73 -13.85 -6.25
C MET A 152 0.31 -13.97 -6.81
N GLU A 153 -0.16 -15.20 -6.99
CA GLU A 153 -1.57 -15.47 -7.24
C GLU A 153 -2.41 -15.10 -6.02
N PHE A 154 -3.49 -14.34 -6.23
CA PHE A 154 -4.40 -13.91 -5.17
C PHE A 154 -5.63 -14.83 -5.10
N LEU A 155 -5.92 -15.30 -3.89
CA LEU A 155 -7.06 -16.15 -3.57
C LEU A 155 -7.93 -15.48 -2.50
N LEU A 156 -9.23 -15.72 -2.57
CA LEU A 156 -10.19 -15.33 -1.54
C LEU A 156 -10.36 -16.44 -0.49
N PRO A 157 -10.64 -16.12 0.78
CA PRO A 157 -10.91 -17.12 1.81
C PRO A 157 -12.03 -18.09 1.41
N GLU A 158 -13.07 -17.58 0.73
CA GLU A 158 -14.19 -18.39 0.24
C GLU A 158 -13.78 -19.43 -0.82
N GLN A 159 -12.71 -19.16 -1.59
CA GLN A 159 -12.19 -20.08 -2.60
C GLN A 159 -11.33 -21.17 -1.97
N VAL A 160 -10.75 -20.90 -0.79
CA VAL A 160 -9.77 -21.75 -0.14
C VAL A 160 -10.39 -22.62 0.95
N PHE A 161 -11.29 -22.08 1.76
CA PHE A 161 -11.76 -22.74 3.00
C PHE A 161 -13.24 -23.16 2.98
N LEU A 162 -13.94 -23.07 1.84
CA LEU A 162 -15.31 -23.59 1.71
C LEU A 162 -15.30 -24.95 0.98
N PRO A 163 -16.16 -25.91 1.38
CA PRO A 163 -16.30 -27.18 0.67
C PRO A 163 -16.70 -27.00 -0.78
N LEU A 164 -16.29 -27.91 -1.69
CA LEU A 164 -16.63 -27.85 -3.12
C LEU A 164 -18.14 -27.67 -3.39
N ALA A 165 -19.02 -28.33 -2.64
CA ALA A 165 -20.47 -28.16 -2.79
C ALA A 165 -20.98 -26.76 -2.38
N GLN A 166 -20.29 -26.12 -1.41
CA GLN A 166 -20.55 -24.72 -1.08
C GLN A 166 -19.90 -23.80 -2.10
N ILE A 167 -18.71 -24.12 -2.62
CA ILE A 167 -18.08 -23.41 -3.75
C ILE A 167 -18.97 -23.48 -4.99
N GLU A 168 -19.66 -24.59 -5.27
CA GLU A 168 -20.59 -24.75 -6.40
C GLU A 168 -21.88 -23.94 -6.23
N ARG A 169 -22.45 -23.91 -5.01
CA ARG A 169 -23.55 -22.99 -4.65
C ARG A 169 -23.11 -21.54 -4.68
N TYR A 170 -21.90 -21.26 -4.22
CA TYR A 170 -21.21 -19.99 -4.40
C TYR A 170 -20.91 -19.75 -5.87
N GLN A 171 -20.71 -20.75 -6.74
CA GLN A 171 -20.33 -20.60 -8.15
C GLN A 171 -21.54 -20.27 -9.03
N LEU A 172 -22.68 -20.93 -8.77
CA LEU A 172 -24.00 -20.50 -9.25
C LEU A 172 -24.35 -19.11 -8.69
N GLY A 173 -23.94 -18.84 -7.45
CA GLY A 173 -23.91 -17.51 -6.86
C GLY A 173 -22.96 -16.56 -7.59
N ILE A 174 -21.76 -16.97 -8.05
CA ILE A 174 -20.66 -16.23 -8.69
C ILE A 174 -20.95 -15.91 -10.13
N GLN A 175 -21.92 -16.52 -10.80
CA GLN A 175 -22.43 -15.90 -12.03
C GLN A 175 -23.29 -14.66 -11.72
N ALA A 176 -24.07 -14.69 -10.63
CA ALA A 176 -24.81 -13.52 -10.13
C ALA A 176 -23.92 -12.55 -9.32
N ILE A 177 -22.85 -13.07 -8.69
CA ILE A 177 -21.87 -12.40 -7.85
C ILE A 177 -20.70 -11.92 -8.70
N HIS A 178 -20.28 -12.49 -9.83
CA HIS A 178 -19.40 -11.77 -10.78
C HIS A 178 -20.11 -10.54 -11.36
N ALA A 179 -21.44 -10.57 -11.47
CA ALA A 179 -22.24 -9.40 -11.81
C ALA A 179 -22.40 -8.39 -10.64
N THR A 180 -22.18 -8.80 -9.38
CA THR A 180 -22.25 -7.94 -8.16
C THR A 180 -20.92 -7.71 -7.40
N LEU A 181 -19.85 -8.43 -7.71
CA LEU A 181 -18.43 -8.18 -7.46
C LEU A 181 -18.03 -7.08 -8.44
N LYS A 182 -18.75 -5.97 -8.36
CA LYS A 182 -18.21 -4.73 -8.86
C LYS A 182 -17.05 -4.43 -7.94
N TRP A 183 -15.86 -4.84 -8.38
CA TRP A 183 -14.63 -4.35 -7.80
C TRP A 183 -14.75 -2.83 -7.75
N THR A 184 -14.76 -2.26 -6.55
CA THR A 184 -14.78 -0.81 -6.40
C THR A 184 -13.37 -0.34 -6.70
N LYS A 185 -13.06 -0.21 -8.00
CA LYS A 185 -11.89 0.43 -8.61
C LYS A 185 -10.70 0.58 -7.65
N CYS A 186 -10.18 -0.56 -7.22
CA CYS A 186 -8.98 -0.66 -6.38
C CYS A 186 -8.12 -1.81 -6.94
N VAL A 187 -8.03 -1.82 -8.26
CA VAL A 187 -6.96 -2.47 -8.97
C VAL A 187 -6.19 -1.33 -9.59
N VAL A 188 -4.88 -1.37 -9.46
CA VAL A 188 -3.99 -0.80 -10.46
C VAL A 188 -4.19 -1.69 -11.70
N ASP A 189 -5.37 -1.60 -12.34
CA ASP A 189 -5.72 -2.36 -13.55
C ASP A 189 -4.84 -1.80 -14.65
N ASP A 190 -3.58 -2.24 -14.77
CA ASP A 190 -2.62 -1.83 -15.83
C ASP A 190 -2.97 -0.47 -16.43
N VAL A 191 -3.15 0.52 -15.55
CA VAL A 191 -3.53 1.83 -16.01
C VAL A 191 -2.19 2.33 -16.45
N SER A 192 -1.92 2.14 -17.74
CA SER A 192 -1.10 3.07 -18.50
C SER A 192 -1.73 4.43 -18.26
N TYR A 193 -1.40 5.02 -17.10
CA TYR A 193 -1.41 6.45 -16.99
C TYR A 193 -0.49 6.86 -18.11
N GLU A 194 -0.98 7.68 -19.03
CA GLU A 194 -0.12 8.40 -19.95
C GLU A 194 0.87 9.17 -19.05
N THR A 195 2.00 8.54 -18.76
CA THR A 195 3.16 9.23 -18.26
C THR A 195 3.59 10.06 -19.47
N GLN A 196 3.50 11.37 -19.34
CA GLN A 196 4.44 12.16 -20.13
C GLN A 196 5.81 11.77 -19.60
N ASP A 197 6.48 10.86 -20.32
CA ASP A 197 7.78 10.31 -19.96
C ASP A 197 8.84 11.42 -19.87
N GLU A 198 8.60 12.53 -20.58
CA GLU A 198 9.43 13.71 -20.51
C GLU A 198 9.05 14.60 -19.34
N LEU A 199 9.99 14.77 -18.40
CA LEU A 199 9.88 15.78 -17.36
C LEU A 199 9.74 17.18 -17.98
N PRO A 200 8.99 18.09 -17.33
CA PRO A 200 8.83 19.46 -17.81
C PRO A 200 10.18 20.14 -18.03
N GLN A 201 10.39 20.64 -19.24
CA GLN A 201 11.65 21.29 -19.60
C GLN A 201 11.69 22.77 -19.15
N PRO A 202 12.92 23.30 -18.91
CA PRO A 202 13.17 24.74 -18.76
C PRO A 202 12.65 25.54 -19.95
N LEU A 203 12.12 26.74 -19.70
CA LEU A 203 11.89 27.72 -20.75
C LEU A 203 13.16 28.56 -20.91
N TYR A 204 13.97 28.25 -21.91
CA TYR A 204 15.18 29.01 -22.22
C TYR A 204 14.82 30.37 -22.82
N GLY A 205 15.47 31.44 -22.35
CA GLY A 205 15.31 32.80 -22.89
C GLY A 205 14.23 33.67 -22.22
N GLU A 206 13.35 33.09 -21.40
CA GLU A 206 12.36 33.84 -20.62
C GLU A 206 12.40 33.44 -19.14
N ARG A 207 12.30 34.43 -18.25
CA ARG A 207 12.12 34.16 -16.81
C ARG A 207 10.67 33.81 -16.52
N GLU A 208 10.45 32.75 -15.74
CA GLU A 208 9.10 32.36 -15.32
C GLU A 208 8.98 32.04 -13.82
N MET A 209 7.74 32.04 -13.34
CA MET A 209 7.35 31.40 -12.09
C MET A 209 6.62 30.09 -12.42
N VAL A 210 7.16 28.97 -11.97
CA VAL A 210 6.51 27.66 -12.03
C VAL A 210 5.81 27.38 -10.71
N VAL A 211 4.53 27.04 -10.75
CA VAL A 211 3.76 26.62 -9.56
C VAL A 211 3.40 25.15 -9.71
N LEU A 212 3.92 24.29 -8.83
CA LEU A 212 3.63 22.86 -8.83
C LEU A 212 2.30 22.58 -8.11
N MET A 213 1.49 21.67 -8.62
CA MET A 213 0.24 21.23 -7.99
C MET A 213 0.15 19.71 -8.00
N GLY A 214 -0.42 19.12 -6.95
CA GLY A 214 -0.70 17.69 -6.87
C GLY A 214 -0.61 17.15 -5.45
N TYR A 215 -1.05 15.90 -5.26
CA TYR A 215 -1.05 15.24 -3.95
C TYR A 215 0.38 15.15 -3.34
N PRO A 216 0.53 15.16 -2.01
CA PRO A 216 1.76 14.65 -1.38
C PRO A 216 2.11 13.27 -1.94
N GLY A 217 3.40 12.99 -2.20
CA GLY A 217 3.81 11.73 -2.85
C GLY A 217 3.56 11.63 -4.36
N ALA A 218 2.92 12.63 -5.00
CA ALA A 218 2.63 12.60 -6.43
C ALA A 218 3.85 12.72 -7.36
N GLY A 219 5.04 13.08 -6.85
CA GLY A 219 6.25 13.30 -7.67
C GLY A 219 6.63 14.77 -7.89
N LYS A 220 5.95 15.73 -7.25
CA LYS A 220 6.23 17.17 -7.37
C LYS A 220 7.68 17.54 -7.12
N SER A 221 8.25 17.07 -6.02
CA SER A 221 9.64 17.37 -5.68
C SER A 221 10.64 16.72 -6.64
N THR A 222 10.25 15.67 -7.37
CA THR A 222 11.06 15.13 -8.49
C THR A 222 11.11 16.12 -9.65
N VAL A 223 9.97 16.71 -10.04
CA VAL A 223 9.92 17.78 -11.05
C VAL A 223 10.67 19.03 -10.58
N ALA A 224 10.50 19.43 -9.32
CA ALA A 224 11.21 20.57 -8.74
C ALA A 224 12.73 20.39 -8.81
N ARG A 225 13.23 19.19 -8.49
CA ARG A 225 14.66 18.85 -8.54
C ARG A 225 15.21 18.95 -9.96
N SER A 226 14.50 18.41 -10.94
CA SER A 226 14.92 18.46 -12.34
C SER A 226 15.03 19.90 -12.87
N LEU A 227 14.02 20.74 -12.63
CA LEU A 227 14.08 22.15 -13.02
C LEU A 227 15.13 22.94 -12.23
N SER A 228 15.35 22.58 -10.96
CA SER A 228 16.40 23.21 -10.15
C SER A 228 17.81 22.89 -10.65
N GLN A 229 18.07 21.67 -11.12
CA GLN A 229 19.32 21.32 -11.81
C GLN A 229 19.55 22.13 -13.09
N ALA A 230 18.47 22.59 -13.73
CA ALA A 230 18.54 23.50 -14.87
C ALA A 230 18.67 24.98 -14.49
N GLY A 231 18.81 25.32 -13.20
CA GLY A 231 19.09 26.67 -12.73
C GLY A 231 17.90 27.44 -12.15
N TYR A 232 16.75 26.79 -11.90
CA TYR A 232 15.63 27.42 -11.21
C TYR A 232 15.84 27.45 -9.69
N ILE A 233 15.35 28.51 -9.05
CA ILE A 233 15.34 28.62 -7.58
C ILE A 233 14.06 28.01 -7.04
N THR A 234 14.17 26.95 -6.24
CA THR A 234 13.02 26.31 -5.58
C THR A 234 12.67 27.00 -4.27
N VAL A 235 11.40 27.34 -4.10
CA VAL A 235 10.81 27.89 -2.88
C VAL A 235 9.72 26.93 -2.41
N GLU A 236 9.90 26.36 -1.22
CA GLU A 236 8.88 25.50 -0.62
C GLU A 236 7.68 26.32 -0.15
N TYR A 237 6.48 25.84 -0.44
CA TYR A 237 5.22 26.49 -0.08
C TYR A 237 4.93 26.30 1.40
N GLY A 238 4.75 27.41 2.13
CA GLY A 238 4.43 27.40 3.56
C GLY A 238 5.65 27.52 4.47
N GLN A 239 6.88 27.50 3.93
CA GLN A 239 8.07 27.77 4.72
C GLN A 239 8.08 29.20 5.29
N THR A 240 8.74 29.38 6.44
CA THR A 240 8.89 30.70 7.08
C THR A 240 9.56 31.68 6.12
N GLY A 241 8.98 32.87 5.96
CA GLY A 241 9.55 33.90 5.09
C GLY A 241 9.36 33.68 3.58
N MET A 242 8.56 32.70 3.15
CA MET A 242 8.29 32.38 1.74
C MET A 242 8.07 33.61 0.84
N MET A 243 7.24 34.57 1.27
CA MET A 243 6.93 35.75 0.46
C MET A 243 8.15 36.66 0.23
N ALA A 244 9.08 36.73 1.20
CA ALA A 244 10.32 37.46 1.03
C ALA A 244 11.26 36.72 0.07
N LEU A 245 11.39 35.40 0.22
CA LEU A 245 12.17 34.55 -0.68
C LEU A 245 11.69 34.65 -2.13
N ILE A 246 10.38 34.61 -2.37
CA ILE A 246 9.81 34.80 -3.72
C ILE A 246 10.21 36.16 -4.29
N ARG A 247 10.11 37.25 -3.52
CA ARG A 247 10.46 38.59 -4.01
C ARG A 247 11.95 38.72 -4.35
N VAL A 248 12.82 38.10 -3.56
CA VAL A 248 14.27 38.09 -3.82
C VAL A 248 14.55 37.25 -5.06
N ALA A 249 14.03 36.03 -5.11
CA ALA A 249 14.25 35.09 -6.21
C ALA A 249 13.70 35.59 -7.55
N LEU A 250 12.57 36.31 -7.56
CA LEU A 250 12.05 36.95 -8.78
C LEU A 250 12.99 38.04 -9.33
N LYS A 251 13.83 38.66 -8.48
CA LYS A 251 14.82 39.66 -8.90
C LYS A 251 16.14 39.03 -9.32
N SER A 252 16.61 38.03 -8.57
CA SER A 252 17.95 37.47 -8.70
C SER A 252 18.04 36.23 -9.61
N SER A 253 16.92 35.55 -9.89
CA SER A 253 16.95 34.34 -10.71
C SER A 253 17.19 34.63 -12.18
N THR A 254 18.05 33.83 -12.81
CA THR A 254 18.36 33.87 -14.24
C THR A 254 17.30 33.18 -15.09
N PHE A 255 16.81 32.00 -14.66
CA PHE A 255 15.85 31.18 -15.41
C PHE A 255 14.42 31.29 -14.88
N GLY A 256 14.27 31.49 -13.56
CA GLY A 256 12.95 31.52 -12.93
C GLY A 256 12.92 30.89 -11.56
N ILE A 257 11.72 30.76 -11.03
CA ILE A 257 11.50 30.23 -9.68
C ILE A 257 10.44 29.14 -9.71
N ILE A 258 10.54 28.18 -8.79
CA ILE A 258 9.57 27.10 -8.60
C ILE A 258 8.95 27.28 -7.22
N ILE A 259 7.62 27.24 -7.15
CA ILE A 259 6.88 27.15 -5.89
C ILE A 259 6.46 25.69 -5.71
N ASP A 260 7.21 24.93 -4.90
CA ASP A 260 6.91 23.52 -4.60
C ASP A 260 5.89 23.43 -3.47
N GLY A 261 4.72 22.87 -3.75
CA GLY A 261 3.64 22.74 -2.78
C GLY A 261 2.48 21.93 -3.32
N THR A 262 1.54 21.59 -2.45
CA THR A 262 0.32 20.86 -2.86
C THR A 262 -0.64 21.74 -3.66
N HIS A 263 -0.72 23.03 -3.31
CA HIS A 263 -1.52 24.06 -3.97
C HIS A 263 -2.97 23.63 -4.31
N SER A 264 -3.63 22.92 -3.40
CA SER A 264 -4.97 22.34 -3.60
C SER A 264 -6.07 23.38 -3.87
N SER A 265 -5.98 24.59 -3.32
CA SER A 265 -7.00 25.64 -3.47
C SER A 265 -6.56 26.80 -4.38
N ARG A 266 -7.52 27.42 -5.08
CA ARG A 266 -7.28 28.65 -5.87
C ARG A 266 -6.68 29.77 -5.01
N LYS A 267 -7.20 29.95 -3.79
CA LYS A 267 -6.73 30.93 -2.80
C LYS A 267 -5.24 30.77 -2.45
N ASN A 268 -4.76 29.54 -2.34
CA ASN A 268 -3.35 29.27 -2.04
C ASN A 268 -2.44 29.69 -3.20
N ARG A 269 -2.86 29.43 -4.45
CA ARG A 269 -2.11 29.81 -5.65
C ARG A 269 -2.09 31.32 -5.88
N GLU A 270 -3.21 31.98 -5.64
CA GLU A 270 -3.35 33.43 -5.88
C GLU A 270 -2.25 34.27 -5.23
N LYS A 271 -1.74 33.88 -4.05
CA LYS A 271 -0.68 34.62 -3.36
C LYS A 271 0.59 34.73 -4.19
N SER A 272 1.04 33.62 -4.76
CA SER A 272 2.24 33.56 -5.62
C SER A 272 1.96 34.18 -6.99
N LEU A 273 0.79 33.88 -7.59
CA LEU A 273 0.39 34.42 -8.90
C LEU A 273 0.31 35.96 -8.90
N LYS A 274 -0.18 36.57 -7.82
CA LYS A 274 -0.23 38.05 -7.68
C LYS A 274 1.18 38.66 -7.67
N LEU A 275 2.17 37.98 -7.08
CA LEU A 275 3.55 38.45 -7.07
C LEU A 275 4.18 38.37 -8.46
N ALA A 276 4.00 37.26 -9.17
CA ALA A 276 4.48 37.12 -10.55
C ALA A 276 3.87 38.17 -11.47
N LYS A 277 2.54 38.38 -11.36
CA LYS A 277 1.83 39.41 -12.12
C LYS A 277 2.38 40.82 -11.84
N LYS A 278 2.63 41.16 -10.57
CA LYS A 278 3.21 42.46 -10.19
C LYS A 278 4.65 42.63 -10.72
N ALA A 279 5.40 41.54 -10.81
CA ALA A 279 6.76 41.54 -11.34
C ALA A 279 6.83 41.42 -12.88
N ASN A 280 5.68 41.35 -13.56
CA ASN A 280 5.57 41.11 -15.00
C ASN A 280 6.33 39.85 -15.49
N ILE A 281 6.26 38.77 -14.70
CA ILE A 281 6.92 37.50 -14.98
C ILE A 281 5.88 36.46 -15.44
N ARG A 282 6.21 35.73 -16.50
CA ARG A 282 5.39 34.64 -17.04
C ARG A 282 5.13 33.60 -15.95
N THR A 283 3.92 33.04 -15.90
CA THR A 283 3.58 32.00 -14.93
C THR A 283 3.11 30.73 -15.62
N ARG A 284 3.65 29.58 -15.19
CA ARG A 284 3.26 28.24 -15.65
C ARG A 284 2.81 27.42 -14.44
N ILE A 285 1.66 26.77 -14.54
CA ILE A 285 1.19 25.83 -13.52
C ILE A 285 1.41 24.42 -14.04
N ILE A 286 2.13 23.60 -13.28
CA ILE A 286 2.36 22.19 -13.60
C ILE A 286 1.51 21.37 -12.65
N HIS A 287 0.45 20.76 -13.16
CA HIS A 287 -0.43 19.89 -12.40
C HIS A 287 0.01 18.42 -12.57
N ILE A 288 0.56 17.86 -11.50
CA ILE A 288 0.98 16.47 -11.45
C ILE A 288 -0.22 15.65 -10.97
N ASN A 289 -0.93 15.09 -11.94
CA ASN A 289 -2.21 14.42 -11.76
C ASN A 289 -2.07 12.95 -11.36
N THR A 290 -1.08 12.64 -10.52
CA THR A 290 -0.90 11.29 -9.95
C THR A 290 -2.13 10.95 -9.11
N PRO A 291 -2.82 9.82 -9.36
CA PRO A 291 -3.98 9.43 -8.59
C PRO A 291 -3.69 9.32 -7.08
N PRO A 292 -4.67 9.57 -6.21
CA PRO A 292 -4.46 9.57 -4.76
C PRO A 292 -3.81 8.29 -4.23
N ASP A 293 -4.22 7.12 -4.75
CA ASP A 293 -3.72 5.84 -4.24
C ASP A 293 -2.29 5.56 -4.68
N LEU A 294 -1.94 5.91 -5.92
CA LEU A 294 -0.55 5.86 -6.38
C LEU A 294 0.33 6.87 -5.64
N ALA A 295 -0.19 8.06 -5.33
CA ALA A 295 0.53 9.05 -4.54
C ALA A 295 0.81 8.56 -3.10
N LYS A 296 -0.13 7.84 -2.48
CA LYS A 296 0.08 7.18 -1.17
C LYS A 296 1.15 6.08 -1.26
N ILE A 297 1.10 5.24 -2.30
CA ILE A 297 2.12 4.20 -2.54
C ILE A 297 3.51 4.83 -2.69
N ASN A 298 3.63 5.87 -3.52
CA ASN A 298 4.88 6.59 -3.73
C ASN A 298 5.39 7.28 -2.47
N ALA A 299 4.50 7.89 -1.67
CA ALA A 299 4.86 8.46 -0.39
C ALA A 299 5.40 7.39 0.56
N ALA A 300 4.74 6.23 0.64
CA ALA A 300 5.16 5.14 1.50
C ALA A 300 6.53 4.56 1.09
N ARG A 301 6.80 4.44 -0.22
CA ARG A 301 8.10 4.00 -0.75
C ARG A 301 9.24 4.95 -0.34
N ARG A 302 9.02 6.26 -0.43
CA ARG A 302 10.05 7.30 -0.19
C ARG A 302 10.33 7.62 1.27
N VAL A 303 9.56 7.11 2.23
CA VAL A 303 9.86 7.27 3.67
C VAL A 303 11.13 6.49 4.07
N HIS A 304 11.61 5.60 3.20
CA HIS A 304 12.73 4.69 3.47
C HIS A 304 13.92 4.86 2.50
N GLU A 305 13.89 5.89 1.63
CA GLU A 305 15.06 6.37 0.87
C GLU A 305 15.75 7.51 1.63
#